data_AF-A0A4U2E4X1-F1
#
_entry.id   AF-A0A4U2E4X1-F1
#
_cell.length_a   1.000
_cell.length_b   1.000
_cell.length_c   1.000
_cell.angle_alpha   90.00
_cell.angle_beta   90.00
_cell.angle_gamma   90.00
#
_symmetry.space_group_name_H-M   'P 1'
#
loop_
_entity.id
_entity.type
_entity.pdbx_description
1 polymer ?
#
loop_
_entity_poly.entity_id
_entity_poly.type
_entity_poly.pdbx_seq_one_letter_code
_entity_poly.pdbx_strand_id
1 'polypeptide(L)'
;MTSSNQPLKFLEHHNQLTDAVACDESIPADEKSLLIAISTFYNLSHQCAFPSRKQIAARMGRCVNYVTELISKAKKSGRLIST
;
A
#
# COMPACT_ATOMS: atom_id res chain seq x y z
N MET A 1 13.40 7.50 -21.94
CA MET A 1 12.12 7.19 -21.28
C MET A 1 11.26 6.41 -22.26
N THR A 2 11.23 5.09 -22.16
CA THR A 2 10.33 4.23 -22.95
C THR A 2 8.95 4.28 -22.28
N SER A 3 8.08 5.18 -22.74
CA SER A 3 6.68 5.17 -22.32
C SER A 3 6.07 3.88 -22.86
N SER A 4 5.86 2.88 -22.00
CA SER A 4 5.13 1.67 -22.37
C SER A 4 3.71 2.09 -22.71
N ASN A 5 3.38 2.11 -23.99
CA ASN A 5 2.07 2.50 -24.54
C ASN A 5 0.99 1.42 -24.28
N GLN A 6 1.08 0.72 -23.15
CA GLN A 6 0.10 -0.26 -22.76
C GLN A 6 -1.14 0.47 -22.23
N PRO A 7 -2.34 0.09 -22.68
CA PRO A 7 -3.57 0.66 -22.16
C PRO A 7 -3.61 0.43 -20.65
N LEU A 8 -3.84 1.49 -19.88
CA LEU A 8 -3.99 1.40 -18.43
C LEU A 8 -5.18 0.48 -18.14
N LYS A 9 -4.90 -0.68 -17.54
CA LYS A 9 -5.94 -1.61 -17.13
C LYS A 9 -6.54 -1.12 -15.82
N PHE A 10 -7.85 -0.89 -15.82
CA PHE A 10 -8.57 -0.58 -14.58
C PHE A 10 -8.49 -1.74 -13.60
N LEU A 11 -8.41 -1.41 -12.31
CA LEU A 11 -8.52 -2.39 -11.25
C LEU A 11 -9.96 -2.91 -11.19
N GLU A 12 -10.12 -4.21 -11.31
CA GLU A 12 -11.37 -4.97 -11.16
C GLU A 12 -11.50 -5.51 -9.73
N HIS A 13 -10.37 -5.75 -9.06
CA HIS A 13 -10.33 -6.26 -7.68
C HIS A 13 -9.14 -5.67 -6.90
N HIS A 14 -9.29 -5.39 -5.60
CA HIS A 14 -8.21 -4.85 -4.75
C HIS A 14 -7.00 -5.81 -4.64
N ASN A 15 -7.20 -7.10 -4.91
CA ASN A 15 -6.11 -8.07 -5.01
C ASN A 15 -5.11 -7.70 -6.10
N GLN A 16 -5.55 -7.14 -7.23
CA GLN A 16 -4.63 -6.72 -8.30
C GLN A 16 -3.67 -5.62 -7.84
N LEU A 17 -4.15 -4.69 -7.01
CA LEU A 17 -3.29 -3.70 -6.37
C LEU A 17 -2.33 -4.35 -5.36
N THR A 18 -2.83 -5.30 -4.58
CA THR A 18 -2.04 -6.01 -3.58
C THR A 18 -0.91 -6.82 -4.22
N ASP A 19 -1.22 -7.53 -5.31
CA ASP A 19 -0.26 -8.32 -6.08
C ASP A 19 0.78 -7.43 -6.77
N ALA A 20 0.36 -6.29 -7.34
CA ALA A 20 1.28 -5.33 -7.93
C ALA A 20 2.30 -4.80 -6.92
N VAL A 21 1.86 -4.46 -5.71
CA VAL A 21 2.75 -4.04 -4.61
C VAL A 21 3.66 -5.19 -4.16
N ALA A 22 3.14 -6.41 -4.07
CA ALA A 22 3.91 -7.58 -3.63
C ALA A 22 5.04 -7.92 -4.60
N CYS A 23 4.77 -7.85 -5.91
CA CYS A 23 5.70 -8.17 -6.98
C CYS A 23 6.71 -7.05 -7.28
N ASP A 24 6.52 -5.83 -6.77
CA ASP A 24 7.45 -4.73 -7.01
C ASP A 24 8.72 -4.88 -6.15
N GLU A 25 9.83 -5.25 -6.79
CA GLU A 25 11.14 -5.43 -6.13
C GLU A 25 11.80 -4.12 -5.70
N SER A 26 11.34 -2.97 -6.22
CA SER A 26 11.88 -1.66 -5.85
C SER A 26 11.43 -1.20 -4.46
N ILE A 27 10.44 -1.88 -3.88
CA ILE A 27 9.86 -1.54 -2.57
C ILE A 27 10.58 -2.34 -1.46
N PRO A 28 11.20 -1.66 -0.47
CA PRO A 28 11.78 -2.32 0.70
C PRO A 28 10.76 -3.20 1.43
N ALA A 29 11.20 -4.36 1.94
CA ALA A 29 10.31 -5.37 2.53
C ALA A 29 9.36 -4.83 3.63
N ASP A 30 9.87 -3.96 4.50
CA ASP A 30 9.11 -3.31 5.56
C ASP A 30 7.98 -2.42 5.00
N GLU A 31 8.28 -1.62 3.98
CA GLU A 31 7.33 -0.72 3.33
C GLU A 31 6.35 -1.50 2.46
N LYS A 32 6.81 -2.57 1.81
CA LYS A 32 5.98 -3.49 1.03
C LYS A 32 4.92 -4.14 1.92
N SER A 33 5.30 -4.61 3.09
CA SER A 33 4.38 -5.22 4.05
C SER A 33 3.30 -4.22 4.51
N LEU A 34 3.68 -2.96 4.73
CA LEU A 34 2.74 -1.89 5.05
C LEU A 34 1.77 -1.62 3.89
N LEU A 35 2.28 -1.47 2.67
CA LEU A 35 1.49 -1.14 1.50
C LEU A 35 0.51 -2.27 1.12
N ILE A 36 0.94 -3.54 1.25
CA ILE A 36 0.07 -4.72 1.13
C ILE A 36 -1.05 -4.68 2.17
N ALA A 37 -0.73 -4.33 3.42
CA ALA A 37 -1.75 -4.24 4.46
C ALA A 37 -2.77 -3.13 4.13
N ILE A 38 -2.32 -1.97 3.64
CA ILE A 38 -3.20 -0.86 3.24
C ILE A 38 -4.05 -1.24 2.02
N SER A 39 -3.47 -1.89 1.00
CA SER A 39 -4.18 -2.23 -0.24
C SER A 39 -5.34 -3.20 -0.02
N THR A 40 -5.31 -4.01 1.05
CA THR A 40 -6.43 -4.89 1.42
C THR A 40 -7.69 -4.11 1.84
N PHE A 41 -7.57 -2.83 2.18
CA PHE A 41 -8.69 -1.94 2.49
C PHE A 41 -9.08 -1.04 1.31
N TYR A 42 -8.53 -1.28 0.11
CA TYR A 42 -8.80 -0.46 -1.06
C TYR A 42 -10.23 -0.67 -1.56
N ASN A 43 -10.99 0.42 -1.61
CA ASN A 43 -12.32 0.45 -2.16
C ASN A 43 -12.25 0.92 -3.62
N LEU A 44 -12.63 0.05 -4.56
CA LEU A 44 -12.59 0.35 -5.99
C LEU A 44 -13.56 1.46 -6.39
N SER A 45 -14.74 1.51 -5.79
CA SER A 45 -15.76 2.52 -6.08
C SER A 45 -15.31 3.92 -5.68
N HIS A 46 -14.55 4.03 -4.59
CA HIS A 46 -14.00 5.31 -4.10
C HIS A 46 -12.54 5.53 -4.48
N GLN A 47 -11.91 4.56 -5.16
CA GLN A 47 -10.50 4.56 -5.55
C GLN A 47 -9.53 4.91 -4.41
N CYS A 48 -9.83 4.52 -3.18
CA CYS A 48 -9.05 4.90 -2.01
C CYS A 48 -9.08 3.85 -0.89
N ALA A 49 -8.14 3.96 0.05
CA ALA A 49 -8.09 3.18 1.27
C ALA A 49 -7.87 4.13 2.46
N PHE A 50 -8.74 4.06 3.48
CA PHE A 50 -8.62 4.85 4.72
C PHE A 50 -8.61 3.97 5.98
N PRO A 51 -7.75 2.95 6.07
CA PRO A 51 -7.66 2.15 7.29
C PRO A 51 -7.06 2.97 8.44
N SER A 52 -7.60 2.80 9.63
CA SER A 52 -6.99 3.29 10.86
C SER A 52 -5.70 2.53 11.16
N ARG A 53 -4.78 3.15 11.91
CA ARG A 53 -3.54 2.47 12.38
C ARG A 53 -3.82 1.17 13.15
N LYS A 54 -4.95 1.10 13.87
CA LYS A 54 -5.39 -0.11 14.59
C LYS A 54 -5.78 -1.24 13.63
N GLN A 55 -6.50 -0.92 12.55
CA GLN A 55 -6.86 -1.89 11.51
C GLN A 55 -5.62 -2.42 10.78
N ILE A 56 -4.68 -1.53 10.44
CA ILE A 56 -3.39 -1.92 9.83
C ILE A 56 -2.61 -2.84 10.79
N ALA A 57 -2.50 -2.45 12.07
CA ALA A 57 -1.80 -3.22 13.09
C ALA A 57 -2.39 -4.64 13.26
N ALA A 58 -3.72 -4.74 13.32
CA ALA A 58 -4.43 -6.01 13.37
C ALA A 58 -4.15 -6.87 12.12
N ARG A 59 -4.19 -6.26 10.93
CA ARG A 59 -3.93 -6.95 9.66
C ARG A 59 -2.50 -7.47 9.52
N MET A 60 -1.53 -6.76 10.09
CA MET A 60 -0.10 -7.10 10.07
C MET A 60 0.32 -8.04 11.21
N GLY A 61 -0.51 -8.23 12.24
CA GLY A 61 -0.10 -8.93 13.47
C GLY A 61 1.04 -8.19 14.18
N ARG A 62 0.94 -6.86 14.28
CA ARG A 62 1.96 -5.97 14.87
C ARG A 62 1.30 -4.97 15.82
N CYS A 63 2.11 -4.31 16.65
CA CYS A 63 1.61 -3.25 17.51
C CYS A 63 1.42 -1.93 16.73
N VAL A 64 0.54 -1.06 17.25
CA VAL A 64 0.24 0.25 16.64
C VAL A 64 1.48 1.15 16.57
N ASN A 65 2.39 1.06 17.53
CA ASN A 65 3.64 1.83 17.54
C ASN A 65 4.54 1.44 16.36
N TYR A 66 4.69 0.13 16.11
CA TYR A 66 5.46 -0.36 14.96
C TYR A 66 4.86 0.12 13.63
N VAL A 67 3.53 0.07 13.48
CA VAL A 67 2.83 0.63 12.31
C VAL A 67 3.06 2.13 12.18
N THR A 68 3.10 2.86 13.29
CA THR A 68 3.34 4.31 13.27
C THR A 68 4.74 4.64 12.76
N GLU A 69 5.76 3.91 13.21
CA GLU A 69 7.13 4.01 12.71
C GLU A 69 7.22 3.65 11.21
N LEU A 70 6.56 2.58 10.78
CA LEU A 70 6.52 2.19 9.37
C LEU A 70 5.85 3.26 8.49
N ILE A 71 4.75 3.85 8.94
CA ILE A 71 4.10 4.96 8.21
C ILE A 71 5.06 6.14 8.10
N SER A 72 5.81 6.46 9.17
CA SER A 72 6.82 7.52 9.15
C SER A 72 7.92 7.24 8.11
N LYS A 73 8.42 6.00 8.04
CA LYS A 73 9.40 5.58 7.02
C LYS A 73 8.85 5.70 5.60
N ALA A 74 7.65 5.15 5.37
CA ALA A 74 6.99 5.18 4.05
C ALA A 74 6.66 6.62 3.59
N LYS A 75 6.42 7.55 4.51
CA LYS A 75 6.31 8.98 4.20
C LYS A 75 7.65 9.58 3.78
N LYS A 76 8.72 9.29 4.52
CA LYS A 76 10.08 9.76 4.19
C LYS A 76 10.57 9.25 2.83
N SER A 77 10.16 8.04 2.43
CA SER A 77 10.50 7.46 1.13
C SER A 77 9.57 7.89 -0.01
N GLY A 78 8.56 8.73 0.26
CA GLY A 78 7.64 9.25 -0.74
C GLY A 78 6.56 8.26 -1.21
N ARG A 79 6.47 7.07 -0.59
CA ARG A 79 5.46 6.04 -0.94
C ARG A 79 4.08 6.33 -0.34
N LEU A 80 4.02 7.11 0.73
CA LEU A 80 2.78 7.64 1.29
C LEU A 80 2.83 9.16 1.33
N ILE A 81 1.77 9.79 0.82
CA ILE A 81 1.58 11.23 0.94
C ILE A 81 0.69 11.47 2.17
N SER A 82 1.09 12.39 3.04
CA SER A 82 0.22 12.79 4.16
C SER A 82 -0.88 13.71 3.64
N THR A 83 -2.14 13.31 3.83
CA THR A 83 -3.19 14.28 4.17
C THR A 83 -3.10 14.66 5.64
#